data_AF-A0A7W8T049-F1
#
_entry.id   AF-A0A7W8T049-F1
#
_cell.length_a   1.000
_cell.length_b   1.000
_cell.length_c   1.000
_cell.angle_alpha   90.00
_cell.angle_beta   90.00
_cell.angle_gamma   90.00
#
_symmetry.space_group_name_H-M   'P 1'
#
loop_
_entity.id
_entity.type
_entity.pdbx_description
1 polymer ?
#
loop_
_entity_poly.entity_id
_entity_poly.type
_entity_poly.pdbx_seq_one_letter_code
_entity_poly.pdbx_strand_id
1 'polypeptide(L)' 'MRLLNRSRSGGTCRVCIQIDLPTGAFSLFFFRHADGAWHVFPPGQRRPEMGIGRMAA' A
#
# COMPACT_ATOMS: atom_id res chain seq x y z
N MET A 1 8.21 -2.06 -10.96
CA MET A 1 7.65 -1.64 -9.66
C MET A 1 8.79 -1.22 -8.76
N ARG A 2 8.79 0.04 -8.30
CA ARG A 2 9.83 0.61 -7.45
C ARG A 2 9.21 1.15 -6.16
N LEU A 3 9.88 0.89 -5.03
CA LEU A 3 9.58 1.55 -3.77
C LEU A 3 10.23 2.95 -3.78
N LEU A 4 9.43 3.99 -3.63
CA LEU A 4 9.91 5.38 -3.66
C LEU A 4 10.17 5.95 -2.27
N ASN A 5 9.27 5.68 -1.32
CA ASN A 5 9.37 6.23 0.02
C ASN A 5 8.79 5.25 1.05
N ARG A 6 9.48 5.10 2.18
CA ARG A 6 9.00 4.36 3.34
C ARG A 6 9.27 5.18 4.59
N SER A 7 8.22 5.50 5.33
CA SER A 7 8.31 6.25 6.59
C SER A 7 7.51 5.55 7.68
N ARG A 8 7.99 5.64 8.92
CA ARG A 8 7.32 5.12 10.13
C ARG A 8 7.25 6.23 11.16
N SER A 9 6.06 6.50 11.68
CA SER A 9 5.82 7.50 12.73
C SER A 9 4.63 7.07 13.59
N GLY A 10 4.81 7.00 14.91
CA GLY A 10 3.70 6.81 15.87
C GLY A 10 2.72 5.68 15.50
N GLY A 11 3.21 4.45 15.32
CA GLY A 11 2.38 3.29 14.93
C GLY A 11 1.93 3.25 13.47
N THR A 12 2.10 4.36 12.73
CA THR A 12 1.72 4.47 11.32
C THR A 12 2.91 4.17 10.42
N CYS A 13 2.72 3.31 9.41
CA CYS A 13 3.70 3.08 8.33
C CYS A 13 3.15 3.63 7.02
N ARG A 14 3.99 4.32 6.23
CA ARG A 14 3.61 4.84 4.91
C ARG A 14 4.55 4.30 3.87
N VAL A 15 4.03 3.85 2.73
CA VAL A 15 4.79 3.27 1.63
C VAL A 15 4.26 3.84 0.31
N CYS A 16 5.14 4.41 -0.50
CA CYS A 16 4.81 4.86 -1.85
C CYS A 16 5.46 3.92 -2.88
N ILE A 17 4.66 3.38 -3.78
CA ILE A 17 5.08 2.48 -4.84
C ILE A 17 4.77 3.15 -6.17
N GLN A 18 5.76 3.20 -7.05
CA GLN A 18 5.55 3.58 -8.45
C GLN A 18 5.71 2.38 -9.35
N ILE A 19 4.80 2.29 -10.31
CA ILE A 19 4.80 1.29 -11.36
C ILE A 19 4.87 2.05 -12.66
N ASP A 20 5.96 1.87 -13.41
CA ASP A 20 6.10 2.44 -14.73
C ASP A 20 5.44 1.47 -15.73
N LEU A 21 4.35 1.90 -16.37
CA LEU A 21 3.68 1.16 -17.45
C LEU A 21 3.98 1.85 -18.79
N PRO A 22 3.89 1.12 -19.93
CA PRO A 22 3.99 1.73 -21.26
C PRO A 22 2.98 2.87 -21.50
N THR A 23 1.84 2.82 -20.80
CA THR A 23 0.76 3.81 -20.88
C THR A 23 0.93 4.99 -19.91
N GLY A 24 1.96 4.98 -19.06
CA GLY A 24 2.24 6.01 -18.07
C GLY A 24 2.70 5.44 -16.72
N ALA A 25 3.19 6.32 -15.84
CA ALA A 25 3.53 5.93 -14.47
C ALA A 25 2.27 5.96 -13.58
N PHE A 26 2.12 4.93 -12.74
CA PHE A 26 1.06 4.83 -11.75
C PHE A 26 1.67 4.75 -10.35
N SER A 27 1.19 5.59 -9.43
CA SER A 27 1.66 5.65 -8.05
C SER A 27 0.58 5.16 -7.08
N LEU A 28 0.92 4.19 -6.23
CA LEU A 28 0.08 3.73 -5.12
C LEU A 28 0.68 4.15 -3.79
N PHE A 29 -0.18 4.62 -2.89
CA PHE A 29 0.21 4.92 -1.53
C PHE A 29 -0.47 3.93 -0.58
N PHE A 30 0.34 3.27 0.26
CA PHE A 30 -0.12 2.38 1.32
C PHE A 30 0.11 3.03 2.67
N PHE A 31 -0.88 2.94 3.54
CA PHE A 31 -0.84 3.48 4.90
C PHE A 31 -1.25 2.37 5.86
N ARG A 32 -0.37 2.04 6.80
CA ARG A 32 -0.71 1.18 7.93
C ARG A 32 -1.19 2.04 9.07
N HIS A 33 -2.42 1.83 9.52
CA HIS A 33 -2.96 2.48 10.71
C HIS A 33 -2.44 1.80 11.97
N ALA A 34 -2.62 2.45 13.12
CA ALA A 34 -2.16 1.93 14.42
C ALA A 34 -2.87 0.63 14.84
N ASP A 35 -4.08 0.39 14.31
CA ASP A 35 -4.83 -0.87 14.41
C ASP A 35 -4.16 -2.04 13.65
N GLY A 36 -3.12 -1.76 12.88
CA GLY A 36 -2.37 -2.72 12.10
C GLY A 36 -2.90 -2.95 10.68
N ALA A 37 -4.04 -2.36 10.31
CA ALA A 37 -4.66 -2.48 9.00
C ALA A 37 -3.94 -1.64 7.94
N TRP A 38 -3.91 -2.13 6.70
CA TRP A 38 -3.32 -1.43 5.55
C TRP A 38 -4.39 -0.89 4.61
N HIS A 39 -4.30 0.39 4.27
CA HIS A 39 -5.21 1.08 3.33
C HIS A 39 -4.46 1.62 2.12
N VAL A 40 -5.11 1.64 0.94
CA VAL A 40 -4.54 2.04 -0.35
C VAL A 40 -5.19 3.33 -0.87
N PHE A 41 -4.41 4.30 -1.35
CA PHE A 41 -4.87 5.53 -2.00
C PHE A 41 -4.38 5.66 -3.46
N PRO A 42 -5.20 6.18 -4.40
CA PRO A 42 -6.61 6.57 -4.21
C PRO A 42 -7.54 5.37 -3.93
N PRO A 43 -8.68 5.58 -3.25
CA PRO A 43 -9.73 4.56 -3.14
C PRO A 43 -10.24 4.16 -4.53
N GLY A 44 -9.64 3.15 -5.16
CA GLY A 44 -10.25 2.49 -6.31
C GLY A 44 -11.55 1.79 -5.91
N GLN A 45 -12.51 1.67 -6.84
CA GLN A 45 -13.86 1.12 -6.59
C GLN A 45 -13.88 -0.36 -6.11
N ARG A 46 -12.76 -1.08 -6.22
CA ARG A 46 -12.56 -2.42 -5.64
C ARG A 46 -11.16 -2.49 -5.06
N ARG A 47 -11.03 -2.42 -3.73
CA ARG A 47 -9.74 -2.53 -3.04
C ARG A 47 -9.44 -3.99 -2.72
N PRO A 48 -8.30 -4.55 -3.16
CA PRO A 48 -7.68 -5.66 -2.46
C PRO A 48 -7.22 -5.13 -1.10
N GLU A 49 -7.83 -5.60 -0.03
CA GLU A 49 -7.33 -5.40 1.32
C GLU A 49 -6.16 -6.36 1.55
N MET A 50 -4.99 -5.83 1.86
CA MET A 50 -3.82 -6.65 2.19
C MET A 50 -3.91 -7.04 3.67
N GLY A 51 -4.73 -8.05 3.94
CA GLY A 51 -4.78 -8.71 5.25
C GLY A 51 -3.62 -9.69 5.40
N ILE A 52 -3.16 -9.91 6.63
CA ILE A 52 -2.36 -11.10 6.94
C ILE A 52 -3.35 -12.28 6.96
N GLY A 53 -3.70 -12.78 5.77
CA GLY A 53 -4.39 -14.06 5.67
C GLY A 53 -3.46 -15.12 6.22
N ARG A 54 -3.86 -15.82 7.30
CA ARG A 54 -3.21 -17.08 7.65
C ARG A 54 -3.35 -17.98 6.43
N MET A 55 -2.26 -18.25 5.72
CA MET A 55 -2.26 -19.32 4.73
C MET A 55 -2.45 -20.62 5.53
N ALA A 56 -3.62 -21.25 5.41
CA ALA A 56 -3.80 -22.61 5.89
C ALA A 56 -2.95 -23.51 4.99
N ALA A 57 -2.16 -24.38 5.62
CA ALA A 57 -1.27 -25.34 4.97
C ALA A 57 -2.05 -26.44 4.23
#